data_AF-A0A931Z1V9-F1
#
_entry.id   AF-A0A931Z1V9-F1
#
_cell.length_a   1.000
_cell.length_b   1.000
_cell.length_c   1.000
_cell.angle_alpha   90.00
_cell.angle_beta   90.00
_cell.angle_gamma   90.00
#
_symmetry.space_group_name_H-M   'P 1'
#
loop_
_entity.id
_entity.type
_entity.pdbx_description
1 polymer ?
#
loop_
_entity_poly.entity_id
_entity_poly.type
_entity_poly.pdbx_seq_one_letter_code
_entity_poly.pdbx_strand_id
1 'polypeptide(L)'
;EASGYSANREKATSGLVPKDLVDVAPAGALEEFATPGIVTIAALAAAPYSVAADRQFKTLVYMGDGKPFLVVLRGCDDLEEAKLGALGFQLWRPATPEEIEPVMGAKPGSLGTVRGTIRNPGALAGIFADHAIRLVGNGTTGANKDGFHLRNVNVVRDLEITKFGDFRSVRAGEPDPKSGRPLQVARAIEVGHVFKLGTKYSEKFGAVYTDDQKQSHPMIMGCYGIGISRTLQAVVEQSNDADGIIWPWNVAPWQVLVVNLDPQDAAAKELCEKLAGIAEAAGADVLIDDRAERPGVKFKDADLIGLPLRLTVGGRGLKEGIFEFKWRHAKEVRKIPVAEAESAVAQAVREAAGKA
;
A
#
# COMPACT_ATOMS: atom_id res chain seq x y z
N GLU A 1 -10.46 -11.01 -3.40
CA GLU A 1 -10.04 -12.28 -2.76
C GLU A 1 -10.34 -13.52 -3.59
N ALA A 2 -11.60 -13.76 -4.01
CA ALA A 2 -11.98 -14.99 -4.75
C ALA A 2 -11.17 -15.29 -6.03
N SER A 3 -10.60 -14.27 -6.69
CA SER A 3 -9.73 -14.43 -7.88
C SER A 3 -8.25 -14.65 -7.57
N GLY A 4 -7.84 -14.53 -6.30
CA GLY A 4 -6.44 -14.52 -5.88
C GLY A 4 -5.62 -13.36 -6.45
N TYR A 5 -6.25 -12.31 -6.97
CA TYR A 5 -5.56 -11.11 -7.42
C TYR A 5 -5.33 -10.13 -6.26
N SER A 6 -4.08 -9.73 -6.07
CA SER A 6 -3.66 -8.71 -5.11
C SER A 6 -2.41 -8.03 -5.65
N ALA A 7 -2.39 -6.70 -5.65
CA ALA A 7 -1.25 -5.92 -6.11
C ALA A 7 -1.17 -4.60 -5.32
N ASN A 8 0.05 -4.09 -5.12
CA ASN A 8 0.24 -2.69 -4.77
C ASN A 8 -0.33 -1.82 -5.92
N ARG A 9 -0.91 -0.65 -5.60
CA ARG A 9 -1.45 0.31 -6.58
C ARG A 9 -0.47 0.60 -7.73
N GLU A 10 0.83 0.67 -7.42
CA GLU A 10 1.92 0.89 -8.39
C GLU A 10 2.03 -0.19 -9.50
N LYS A 11 1.50 -1.39 -9.23
CA LYS A 11 1.49 -2.53 -10.16
C LYS A 11 0.08 -3.04 -10.46
N ALA A 12 -0.94 -2.47 -9.81
CA ALA A 12 -2.32 -2.89 -9.98
C ALA A 12 -2.76 -2.64 -11.42
N THR A 13 -3.48 -3.59 -12.00
CA THR A 13 -4.06 -3.55 -13.33
C THR A 13 -5.56 -3.79 -13.21
N SER A 14 -6.29 -3.48 -14.27
CA SER A 14 -7.75 -3.49 -14.26
C SER A 14 -8.26 -4.05 -15.58
N GLY A 15 -9.38 -4.76 -15.50
CA GLY A 15 -10.14 -5.25 -16.65
C GLY A 15 -10.99 -4.17 -17.34
N LEU A 16 -10.72 -2.88 -17.07
CA LEU A 16 -11.53 -1.76 -17.54
C LEU A 16 -11.67 -1.73 -19.07
N VAL A 17 -10.63 -2.14 -19.79
CA VAL A 17 -10.62 -2.22 -21.25
C VAL A 17 -10.92 -3.66 -21.66
N PRO A 18 -12.09 -3.94 -22.26
CA PRO A 18 -12.40 -5.27 -22.78
C PRO A 18 -11.40 -5.72 -23.84
N LYS A 19 -11.07 -7.01 -23.86
CA LYS A 19 -10.10 -7.58 -24.83
C LYS A 19 -10.61 -7.48 -26.27
N ASP A 20 -11.92 -7.56 -26.44
CA ASP A 20 -12.67 -7.50 -27.69
C ASP A 20 -13.19 -6.08 -28.00
N LEU A 21 -12.70 -5.05 -27.29
CA LEU A 21 -13.07 -3.67 -27.56
C LEU A 21 -12.76 -3.30 -29.01
N VAL A 22 -13.80 -2.85 -29.72
CA VAL A 22 -13.72 -2.21 -31.03
C VAL A 22 -13.74 -0.70 -30.84
N ASP A 23 -12.76 -0.01 -31.41
CA ASP A 23 -12.67 1.44 -31.32
C ASP A 23 -13.88 2.07 -32.05
N VAL A 24 -14.42 3.14 -31.47
CA VAL A 24 -15.56 3.85 -32.05
C VAL A 24 -15.16 4.45 -33.41
N ALA A 25 -16.06 4.33 -34.39
CA ALA A 25 -15.84 4.91 -35.71
C ALA A 25 -15.82 6.46 -35.66
N PRO A 26 -15.01 7.11 -36.52
CA PRO A 26 -15.00 8.57 -36.58
C PRO A 26 -16.34 9.15 -37.01
N ALA A 27 -16.84 10.13 -36.26
CA ALA A 27 -18.14 10.77 -36.48
C ALA A 27 -18.06 12.09 -37.29
N GLY A 28 -16.85 12.60 -37.56
CA GLY A 28 -16.65 13.85 -38.28
C GLY A 28 -15.17 14.18 -38.50
N ALA A 29 -14.90 15.29 -39.19
CA ALA A 29 -13.54 15.80 -39.35
C ALA A 29 -13.01 16.37 -38.02
N LEU A 30 -11.68 16.43 -37.90
CA LEU A 30 -11.03 17.16 -36.82
C LEU A 30 -11.47 18.64 -36.87
N GLU A 31 -11.85 19.18 -35.72
CA GLU A 31 -12.29 20.58 -35.59
C GLU A 31 -11.48 21.25 -34.48
N GLU A 32 -10.79 22.34 -34.82
CA GLU A 32 -10.11 23.22 -33.85
C GLU A 32 -11.12 24.22 -33.28
N PHE A 33 -11.07 24.44 -31.97
CA PHE A 33 -11.87 25.46 -31.29
C PHE A 33 -11.07 26.17 -30.19
N ALA A 34 -11.44 27.43 -29.94
CA ALA A 34 -10.75 28.29 -28.99
C ALA A 34 -11.16 27.97 -27.54
N THR A 35 -10.15 27.82 -26.69
CA THR A 35 -10.21 27.54 -25.26
C THR A 35 -9.25 28.44 -24.46
N PRO A 36 -9.36 29.78 -24.59
CA PRO A 36 -8.43 30.71 -23.95
C PRO A 36 -8.44 30.55 -22.43
N GLY A 37 -7.25 30.40 -21.82
CA GLY A 37 -7.07 30.24 -20.37
C GLY A 37 -7.46 28.87 -19.81
N ILE A 38 -7.93 27.93 -20.64
CA ILE A 38 -8.28 26.57 -20.21
C ILE A 38 -7.04 25.69 -20.27
N VAL A 39 -6.58 25.24 -19.10
CA VAL A 39 -5.35 24.43 -18.97
C VAL A 39 -5.52 23.11 -18.24
N THR A 40 -6.73 22.82 -17.74
CA THR A 40 -7.02 21.58 -16.99
C THR A 40 -8.20 20.81 -17.58
N ILE A 41 -8.20 19.50 -17.36
CA ILE A 41 -9.31 18.62 -17.75
C ILE A 41 -10.64 19.09 -17.12
N ALA A 42 -10.59 19.46 -15.84
CA ALA A 42 -11.76 19.95 -15.10
C ALA A 42 -12.30 21.26 -15.70
N ALA A 43 -11.43 22.19 -16.10
CA ALA A 43 -11.84 23.45 -16.71
C ALA A 43 -12.49 23.24 -18.09
N LEU A 44 -12.00 22.28 -18.89
CA LEU A 44 -12.61 21.94 -20.18
C LEU A 44 -13.93 21.15 -20.02
N ALA A 45 -14.11 20.46 -18.89
CA ALA A 45 -15.37 19.80 -18.54
C ALA A 45 -16.44 20.77 -18.04
N ALA A 46 -16.05 21.93 -17.52
CA ALA A 46 -16.97 22.96 -17.10
C ALA A 46 -17.60 23.70 -18.31
N ALA A 47 -18.68 24.45 -18.03
CA ALA A 47 -19.22 25.40 -18.99
C ALA A 47 -18.15 26.45 -19.37
N PRO A 48 -18.09 26.91 -20.63
CA PRO A 48 -19.05 26.67 -21.70
C PRO A 48 -18.79 25.39 -22.52
N TYR A 49 -17.66 24.70 -22.32
CA TYR A 49 -17.21 23.63 -23.22
C TYR A 49 -17.86 22.28 -22.96
N SER A 50 -18.18 21.97 -21.69
CA SER A 50 -18.95 20.80 -21.28
C SER A 50 -18.41 19.45 -21.81
N VAL A 51 -17.09 19.34 -21.99
CA VAL A 51 -16.46 18.11 -22.49
C VAL A 51 -16.16 17.19 -21.31
N ALA A 52 -16.94 16.12 -21.12
CA ALA A 52 -16.74 15.20 -19.99
C ALA A 52 -15.27 14.70 -19.89
N ALA A 53 -14.76 14.55 -18.67
CA ALA A 53 -13.35 14.23 -18.44
C ALA A 53 -12.92 12.89 -19.07
N ASP A 54 -13.82 11.92 -19.12
CA ASP A 54 -13.64 10.62 -19.79
C ASP A 54 -13.70 10.69 -21.32
N ARG A 55 -13.99 11.86 -21.89
CA ARG A 55 -13.98 12.17 -23.33
C ARG A 55 -12.79 13.00 -23.77
N GLN A 56 -11.89 13.32 -22.84
CA GLN A 56 -10.68 14.09 -23.10
C GLN A 56 -9.45 13.16 -23.16
N PHE A 57 -8.43 13.53 -23.92
CA PHE A 57 -7.10 12.92 -23.88
C PHE A 57 -6.14 13.86 -23.14
N LYS A 58 -5.56 13.37 -22.05
CA LYS A 58 -4.57 14.06 -21.24
C LYS A 58 -3.17 13.69 -21.73
N THR A 59 -2.43 14.68 -22.24
CA THR A 59 -1.05 14.51 -22.69
C THR A 59 -0.08 15.02 -21.64
N LEU A 60 0.79 14.14 -21.16
CA LEU A 60 1.86 14.46 -20.22
C LEU A 60 3.20 14.38 -20.93
N VAL A 61 4.13 15.28 -20.60
CA VAL A 61 5.49 15.30 -21.15
C VAL A 61 6.47 14.97 -20.04
N TYR A 62 7.29 13.95 -20.27
CA TYR A 62 8.34 13.51 -19.36
C TYR A 62 9.69 13.55 -20.08
N MET A 63 10.77 13.64 -19.31
CA MET A 63 12.13 13.43 -19.78
C MET A 63 12.57 12.04 -19.32
N GLY A 64 13.03 11.19 -20.23
CA GLY A 64 13.57 9.85 -19.98
C GLY A 64 14.99 9.75 -20.53
N ASP A 65 15.98 9.48 -19.67
CA ASP A 65 17.41 9.40 -20.02
C ASP A 65 17.89 10.57 -20.92
N GLY A 66 17.39 11.79 -20.63
CA GLY A 66 17.76 13.02 -21.33
C GLY A 66 16.94 13.34 -22.59
N LYS A 67 15.97 12.51 -22.99
CA LYS A 67 15.07 12.77 -24.13
C LYS A 67 13.61 12.93 -23.70
N PRO A 68 12.85 13.86 -24.31
CA PRO A 68 11.42 13.99 -24.03
C PRO A 68 10.66 12.77 -24.56
N PHE A 69 9.60 12.37 -23.86
CA PHE A 69 8.61 11.41 -24.32
C PHE A 69 7.22 11.81 -23.83
N LEU A 70 6.19 11.34 -24.53
CA LEU A 70 4.81 11.67 -24.22
C LEU A 70 4.08 10.47 -23.60
N VAL A 71 3.21 10.75 -22.65
CA VAL A 71 2.27 9.78 -22.08
C VAL A 71 0.85 10.30 -22.25
N VAL A 72 0.02 9.53 -22.94
CA VAL A 72 -1.38 9.88 -23.23
C VAL A 72 -2.29 9.03 -22.36
N LEU A 73 -3.11 9.68 -21.53
CA LEU A 73 -4.11 9.05 -20.68
C LEU A 73 -5.51 9.53 -21.06
N ARG A 74 -6.53 8.80 -20.62
CA ARG A 74 -7.90 9.32 -20.62
C ARG A 74 -7.96 10.46 -19.60
N GLY A 75 -8.69 11.53 -19.91
CA GLY A 75 -8.66 12.77 -19.12
C GLY A 75 -9.05 12.58 -17.67
N CYS A 76 -10.00 11.69 -17.44
CA CYS A 76 -10.43 11.34 -16.10
C CYS A 76 -9.45 10.45 -15.36
N ASP A 77 -8.38 9.90 -15.94
CA ASP A 77 -7.45 8.97 -15.27
C ASP A 77 -6.14 9.67 -14.88
N ASP A 78 -5.47 9.12 -13.86
CA ASP A 78 -4.22 9.67 -13.30
C ASP A 78 -3.05 8.77 -13.62
N LEU A 79 -1.87 9.36 -13.81
CA LEU A 79 -0.64 8.62 -14.13
C LEU A 79 -0.15 7.86 -12.89
N GLU A 80 0.21 6.60 -13.08
CA GLU A 80 1.00 5.81 -12.13
C GLU A 80 2.46 5.82 -12.58
N GLU A 81 3.26 6.74 -12.05
CA GLU A 81 4.65 6.94 -12.50
C GLU A 81 5.51 5.68 -12.38
N ALA A 82 5.25 4.82 -11.38
CA ALA A 82 5.95 3.55 -11.20
C ALA A 82 5.78 2.58 -12.40
N LYS A 83 4.73 2.76 -13.22
CA LYS A 83 4.50 1.96 -14.42
C LYS A 83 5.34 2.43 -15.61
N LEU A 84 5.85 3.66 -15.60
CA LEU A 84 6.76 4.16 -16.66
C LEU A 84 8.07 3.39 -16.72
N GLY A 85 8.49 2.73 -15.64
CA GLY A 85 9.67 1.86 -15.64
C GLY A 85 9.59 0.71 -16.66
N ALA A 86 8.39 0.34 -17.15
CA ALA A 86 8.22 -0.64 -18.23
C ALA A 86 8.70 -0.12 -19.60
N LEU A 87 8.96 1.19 -19.73
CA LEU A 87 9.49 1.81 -20.95
C LEU A 87 11.01 1.62 -21.09
N GLY A 88 11.70 1.18 -20.03
CA GLY A 88 13.13 0.87 -20.05
C GLY A 88 14.07 2.04 -19.76
N PHE A 89 13.53 3.24 -19.50
CA PHE A 89 14.31 4.38 -19.03
C PHE A 89 14.94 4.09 -17.66
N GLN A 90 16.16 4.55 -17.42
CA GLN A 90 16.80 4.43 -16.10
C GLN A 90 16.36 5.55 -15.16
N LEU A 91 16.21 6.76 -15.70
CA LEU A 91 15.73 7.93 -14.98
C LEU A 91 14.65 8.61 -15.80
N TRP A 92 13.56 8.98 -15.12
CA TRP A 92 12.53 9.81 -15.71
C TRP A 92 12.02 10.86 -14.72
N ARG A 93 11.52 11.98 -15.26
CA ARG A 93 10.87 13.05 -14.52
C ARG A 93 9.89 13.82 -15.40
N PRO A 94 8.92 14.55 -14.83
CA PRO A 94 8.16 15.53 -15.60
C PRO A 94 9.08 16.52 -16.33
N ALA A 95 8.72 16.88 -17.55
CA ALA A 95 9.42 17.92 -18.31
C ALA A 95 9.04 19.31 -17.78
N THR A 96 9.98 20.26 -17.81
CA THR A 96 9.70 21.66 -17.48
C THR A 96 9.05 22.37 -18.67
N PRO A 97 8.34 23.50 -18.47
CA PRO A 97 7.76 24.27 -19.58
C PRO A 97 8.78 24.63 -20.68
N GLU A 98 10.02 24.93 -20.29
CA GLU A 98 11.11 25.29 -21.21
C GLU A 98 11.57 24.10 -22.08
N GLU A 99 11.39 22.87 -21.59
CA GLU A 99 11.66 21.64 -22.35
C GLU A 99 10.48 21.25 -23.25
N ILE A 100 9.26 21.63 -22.86
CA ILE A 100 8.01 21.27 -23.56
C ILE A 100 7.82 22.09 -24.83
N GLU A 101 7.89 23.42 -24.72
CA GLU A 101 7.52 24.33 -25.82
C GLU A 101 8.34 24.13 -27.11
N PRO A 102 9.66 23.87 -27.07
CA PRO A 102 10.44 23.59 -28.27
C PRO A 102 10.00 22.31 -29.02
N VAL A 103 9.44 21.33 -28.29
CA VAL A 103 9.05 20.02 -28.83
C VAL A 103 7.60 20.01 -29.27
N MET A 104 6.71 20.52 -28.42
CA MET A 104 5.27 20.47 -28.64
C MET A 104 4.75 21.69 -29.41
N GLY A 105 5.37 22.85 -29.24
CA GLY A 105 4.96 24.10 -29.87
C GLY A 105 3.93 24.94 -29.10
N ALA A 106 3.53 24.48 -27.91
CA ALA A 106 2.61 25.16 -26.99
C ALA A 106 2.95 24.82 -25.53
N LYS A 107 2.31 25.52 -24.61
CA LYS A 107 2.45 25.33 -23.15
C LYS A 107 1.53 24.22 -22.63
N PRO A 108 1.83 23.67 -21.43
CA PRO A 108 0.92 22.76 -20.74
C PRO A 108 -0.51 23.30 -20.69
N GLY A 109 -1.48 22.42 -20.96
CA GLY A 109 -2.90 22.78 -21.05
C GLY A 109 -3.44 22.90 -22.48
N SER A 110 -2.58 22.98 -23.50
CA SER A 110 -3.00 22.94 -24.91
C SER A 110 -2.25 21.86 -25.70
N LEU A 111 -1.76 20.81 -25.01
CA LEU A 111 -0.94 19.75 -25.60
C LEU A 111 -1.76 18.55 -26.09
N GLY A 112 -1.37 18.00 -27.23
CA GLY A 112 -1.98 16.81 -27.84
C GLY A 112 -1.01 16.03 -28.71
N THR A 113 -1.42 14.84 -29.12
CA THR A 113 -0.62 13.92 -29.96
C THR A 113 -1.25 13.69 -31.34
N VAL A 114 -2.01 14.67 -31.83
CA VAL A 114 -2.60 14.60 -33.17
C VAL A 114 -1.48 14.64 -34.22
N ARG A 115 -1.55 13.76 -35.22
CA ARG A 115 -0.57 13.64 -36.29
C ARG A 115 -0.34 14.99 -36.97
N GLY A 116 0.91 15.38 -37.09
CA GLY A 116 1.32 16.62 -37.74
C GLY A 116 1.16 17.89 -36.90
N THR A 117 0.70 17.81 -35.65
CA THR A 117 0.61 19.00 -34.77
C THR A 117 1.80 19.17 -33.83
N ILE A 118 2.63 18.14 -33.64
CA ILE A 118 3.84 18.21 -32.79
C ILE A 118 4.93 18.97 -33.56
N ARG A 119 5.52 20.00 -32.95
CA ARG A 119 6.54 20.87 -33.61
C ARG A 119 7.82 20.12 -33.98
N ASN A 120 8.35 19.29 -33.08
CA ASN A 120 9.58 18.53 -33.31
C ASN A 120 9.44 17.06 -32.85
N PRO A 121 8.70 16.22 -33.59
CA PRO A 121 8.46 14.83 -33.20
C PRO A 121 9.75 13.99 -33.18
N GLY A 122 10.77 14.35 -33.98
CA GLY A 122 12.06 13.66 -34.00
C GLY A 122 12.90 13.81 -32.73
N ALA A 123 12.56 14.77 -31.87
CA ALA A 123 13.17 14.90 -30.55
C ALA A 123 12.63 13.88 -29.53
N LEU A 124 11.44 13.31 -29.78
CA LEU A 124 10.77 12.41 -28.84
C LEU A 124 11.41 11.02 -28.86
N ALA A 125 11.62 10.44 -27.67
CA ALA A 125 11.95 9.03 -27.52
C ALA A 125 10.75 8.11 -27.81
N GLY A 126 9.53 8.66 -27.77
CA GLY A 126 8.31 7.96 -28.14
C GLY A 126 7.05 8.65 -27.63
N ILE A 127 5.92 8.22 -28.14
CA ILE A 127 4.58 8.59 -27.68
C ILE A 127 3.89 7.34 -27.17
N PHE A 128 3.66 7.29 -25.86
CA PHE A 128 3.12 6.13 -25.18
C PHE A 128 1.69 6.42 -24.75
N ALA A 129 0.77 5.48 -24.96
CA ALA A 129 -0.64 5.65 -24.65
C ALA A 129 -1.13 4.57 -23.68
N ASP A 130 -1.90 4.96 -22.67
CA ASP A 130 -2.58 3.99 -21.82
C ASP A 130 -3.67 3.28 -22.61
N HIS A 131 -3.88 1.98 -22.39
CA HIS A 131 -4.92 1.22 -23.06
C HIS A 131 -6.32 1.84 -22.92
N ALA A 132 -6.62 2.53 -21.81
CA ALA A 132 -7.93 3.11 -21.53
C ALA A 132 -8.31 4.26 -22.47
N ILE A 133 -7.35 4.87 -23.19
CA ILE A 133 -7.70 5.92 -24.18
C ILE A 133 -8.57 5.36 -25.31
N ARG A 134 -8.53 4.05 -25.56
CA ARG A 134 -9.36 3.38 -26.57
C ARG A 134 -10.86 3.41 -26.24
N LEU A 135 -11.21 3.64 -24.97
CA LEU A 135 -12.60 3.85 -24.54
C LEU A 135 -13.12 5.24 -24.97
N VAL A 136 -12.24 6.13 -25.42
CA VAL A 136 -12.57 7.47 -25.90
C VAL A 136 -12.79 7.42 -27.41
N GLY A 137 -14.03 7.40 -27.86
CA GLY A 137 -14.38 7.63 -29.26
C GLY A 137 -14.58 9.11 -29.55
N ASN A 138 -14.11 9.69 -30.65
CA ASN A 138 -14.38 11.11 -30.98
C ASN A 138 -14.12 12.09 -29.79
N GLY A 139 -12.96 11.97 -29.16
CA GLY A 139 -12.59 12.75 -27.98
C GLY A 139 -12.04 14.14 -28.29
N THR A 140 -11.53 14.78 -27.25
CA THR A 140 -10.94 16.13 -27.30
C THR A 140 -9.53 16.14 -26.74
N THR A 141 -8.60 16.84 -27.37
CA THR A 141 -7.21 17.01 -26.88
C THR A 141 -6.68 18.40 -27.23
N GLY A 142 -5.55 18.81 -26.67
CA GLY A 142 -4.93 20.09 -27.00
C GLY A 142 -4.48 20.16 -28.46
N ALA A 143 -4.52 21.35 -29.06
CA ALA A 143 -4.18 21.54 -30.47
C ALA A 143 -2.67 21.71 -30.73
N ASN A 144 -1.82 21.68 -29.70
CA ASN A 144 -0.44 22.17 -29.71
C ASN A 144 -0.34 23.65 -30.14
N LYS A 145 -1.35 24.43 -29.77
CA LYS A 145 -1.46 25.88 -29.95
C LYS A 145 -2.13 26.48 -28.72
N ASP A 146 -1.47 27.42 -28.06
CA ASP A 146 -1.95 27.99 -26.79
C ASP A 146 -3.39 28.52 -26.91
N GLY A 147 -4.25 28.03 -26.02
CA GLY A 147 -5.66 28.43 -25.99
C GLY A 147 -6.51 27.77 -27.07
N PHE A 148 -6.09 26.64 -27.63
CA PHE A 148 -6.88 25.87 -28.60
C PHE A 148 -6.89 24.37 -28.27
N HIS A 149 -8.01 23.73 -28.57
CA HIS A 149 -8.21 22.29 -28.51
C HIS A 149 -8.78 21.76 -29.83
N LEU A 150 -8.61 20.47 -30.07
CA LEU A 150 -9.20 19.72 -31.18
C LEU A 150 -10.29 18.80 -30.64
N ARG A 151 -11.43 18.72 -31.32
CA ARG A 151 -12.52 17.76 -31.07
C ARG A 151 -12.70 16.80 -32.24
N ASN A 152 -13.53 15.77 -32.04
CA ASN A 152 -13.73 14.64 -32.96
C ASN A 152 -12.46 13.81 -33.19
N VAL A 153 -11.55 13.80 -32.21
CA VAL A 153 -10.27 13.09 -32.27
C VAL A 153 -10.48 11.60 -32.05
N ASN A 154 -9.99 10.78 -32.98
CA ASN A 154 -10.05 9.32 -32.89
C ASN A 154 -8.67 8.72 -32.73
N VAL A 155 -8.57 7.73 -31.83
CA VAL A 155 -7.29 7.13 -31.43
C VAL A 155 -6.51 6.59 -32.64
N VAL A 156 -7.14 5.78 -33.49
CA VAL A 156 -6.45 5.15 -34.62
C VAL A 156 -6.19 6.13 -35.77
N ARG A 157 -7.20 6.97 -36.09
CA ARG A 157 -7.14 7.88 -37.24
C ARG A 157 -6.16 9.04 -37.01
N ASP A 158 -6.24 9.66 -35.83
CA ASP A 158 -5.68 11.00 -35.62
C ASP A 158 -4.47 11.02 -34.69
N LEU A 159 -4.39 10.12 -33.70
CA LEU A 159 -3.30 10.15 -32.73
C LEU A 159 -2.06 9.44 -33.27
N GLU A 160 -0.91 10.06 -33.05
CA GLU A 160 0.39 9.45 -33.24
C GLU A 160 0.78 8.72 -31.95
N ILE A 161 0.90 7.39 -32.01
CA ILE A 161 1.20 6.54 -30.86
C ILE A 161 2.28 5.54 -31.27
N THR A 162 3.40 5.55 -30.55
CA THR A 162 4.49 4.59 -30.71
C THR A 162 4.11 3.24 -30.13
N LYS A 163 3.54 3.22 -28.91
CA LYS A 163 3.20 1.99 -28.20
C LYS A 163 2.11 2.20 -27.16
N PHE A 164 1.23 1.22 -27.03
CA PHE A 164 0.29 1.15 -25.91
C PHE A 164 0.89 0.43 -24.70
N GLY A 165 0.46 0.82 -23.51
CA GLY A 165 0.79 0.16 -22.26
C GLY A 165 -0.22 0.43 -21.16
N ASP A 166 0.10 -0.04 -19.95
CA ASP A 166 -0.64 0.28 -18.72
C ASP A 166 0.16 1.33 -17.96
N PHE A 167 -0.37 2.55 -17.90
CA PHE A 167 0.31 3.72 -17.31
C PHE A 167 -0.53 4.42 -16.26
N ARG A 168 -1.85 4.15 -16.17
CA ARG A 168 -2.72 4.80 -15.20
C ARG A 168 -2.76 4.11 -13.84
N SER A 169 -3.12 4.83 -12.79
CA SER A 169 -3.50 4.23 -11.51
C SER A 169 -4.90 3.61 -11.61
N VAL A 170 -5.07 2.47 -10.94
CA VAL A 170 -6.36 1.78 -10.82
C VAL A 170 -7.22 2.44 -9.74
N ARG A 171 -8.53 2.50 -9.96
CA ARG A 171 -9.52 3.02 -8.99
C ARG A 171 -10.26 1.90 -8.28
N ALA A 172 -10.69 2.19 -7.05
CA ALA A 172 -11.61 1.33 -6.33
C ALA A 172 -12.89 1.12 -7.15
N GLY A 173 -13.40 -0.11 -7.16
CA GLY A 173 -14.61 -0.48 -7.89
C GLY A 173 -14.40 -0.89 -9.36
N GLU A 174 -13.23 -0.63 -9.94
CA GLU A 174 -12.92 -1.08 -11.29
C GLU A 174 -12.91 -2.62 -11.40
N PRO A 175 -13.17 -3.19 -12.59
CA PRO A 175 -13.22 -4.63 -12.76
C PRO A 175 -11.85 -5.29 -12.52
N ASP A 176 -11.84 -6.32 -11.68
CA ASP A 176 -10.70 -7.19 -11.45
C ASP A 176 -10.28 -7.87 -12.77
N PRO A 177 -8.97 -7.88 -13.12
CA PRO A 177 -8.50 -8.35 -14.42
C PRO A 177 -8.69 -9.87 -14.62
N LYS A 178 -8.99 -10.64 -13.58
CA LYS A 178 -9.23 -12.09 -13.66
C LYS A 178 -10.72 -12.45 -13.63
N SER A 179 -11.49 -11.82 -12.76
CA SER A 179 -12.87 -12.18 -12.42
C SER A 179 -13.92 -11.16 -12.85
N GLY A 180 -13.50 -9.94 -13.22
CA GLY A 180 -14.40 -8.84 -13.57
C GLY A 180 -15.15 -8.22 -12.37
N ARG A 181 -15.02 -8.79 -11.17
CA ARG A 181 -15.66 -8.24 -9.96
C ARG A 181 -14.99 -6.93 -9.51
N PRO A 182 -15.69 -6.03 -8.81
CA PRO A 182 -15.11 -4.76 -8.37
C PRO A 182 -13.87 -4.93 -7.49
N LEU A 183 -12.78 -4.24 -7.82
CA LEU A 183 -11.54 -4.19 -7.05
C LEU A 183 -11.76 -3.43 -5.74
N GLN A 184 -11.24 -4.00 -4.65
CA GLN A 184 -11.22 -3.38 -3.33
C GLN A 184 -9.84 -2.78 -3.08
N VAL A 185 -9.82 -1.64 -2.39
CA VAL A 185 -8.59 -0.95 -2.01
C VAL A 185 -8.53 -0.90 -0.50
N ALA A 186 -7.42 -1.40 0.04
CA ALA A 186 -7.10 -1.32 1.46
C ALA A 186 -5.78 -0.59 1.65
N ARG A 187 -5.64 0.09 2.79
CA ARG A 187 -4.34 0.61 3.23
C ARG A 187 -3.64 -0.50 4.01
N ALA A 188 -2.36 -0.68 3.71
CA ALA A 188 -1.53 -1.69 4.35
C ALA A 188 -0.14 -1.12 4.65
N ILE A 189 0.52 -1.72 5.64
CA ILE A 189 1.92 -1.44 5.96
C ILE A 189 2.75 -2.56 5.34
N GLU A 190 3.69 -2.21 4.46
CA GLU A 190 4.63 -3.18 3.91
C GLU A 190 5.64 -3.61 4.98
N VAL A 191 5.45 -4.81 5.52
CA VAL A 191 6.34 -5.42 6.54
C VAL A 191 7.46 -6.25 5.92
N GLY A 192 7.36 -6.61 4.63
CA GLY A 192 8.40 -7.34 3.93
C GLY A 192 8.20 -7.37 2.42
N HIS A 193 9.28 -7.69 1.71
CA HIS A 193 9.34 -7.73 0.25
C HIS A 193 10.28 -8.84 -0.22
N VAL A 194 9.91 -9.52 -1.29
CA VAL A 194 10.74 -10.54 -1.95
C VAL A 194 10.98 -10.14 -3.40
N PHE A 195 12.23 -10.19 -3.85
CA PHE A 195 12.61 -9.81 -5.21
C PHE A 195 13.35 -10.93 -5.92
N LYS A 196 13.02 -11.11 -7.21
CA LYS A 196 13.87 -11.83 -8.16
C LYS A 196 14.82 -10.81 -8.78
N LEU A 197 16.08 -10.80 -8.36
CA LEU A 197 17.08 -9.85 -8.83
C LEU A 197 17.71 -10.26 -10.16
N GLY A 198 17.60 -11.54 -10.51
CA GLY A 198 18.24 -12.09 -11.70
C GLY A 198 19.75 -11.98 -11.57
N THR A 199 20.41 -11.50 -12.62
CA THR A 199 21.88 -11.40 -12.70
C THR A 199 22.42 -9.99 -12.48
N LYS A 200 21.56 -9.02 -12.13
CA LYS A 200 21.90 -7.58 -12.01
C LYS A 200 23.16 -7.32 -11.18
N TYR A 201 23.33 -8.03 -10.06
CA TYR A 201 24.47 -7.84 -9.16
C TYR A 201 25.63 -8.78 -9.47
N SER A 202 25.32 -10.03 -9.84
CA SER A 202 26.34 -11.03 -10.16
C SER A 202 27.16 -10.63 -11.38
N GLU A 203 26.54 -10.06 -12.42
CA GLU A 203 27.25 -9.53 -13.59
C GLU A 203 28.14 -8.35 -13.20
N LYS A 204 27.63 -7.43 -12.39
CA LYS A 204 28.36 -6.22 -11.99
C LYS A 204 29.57 -6.51 -11.11
N PHE A 205 29.49 -7.51 -10.23
CA PHE A 205 30.53 -7.83 -9.25
C PHE A 205 31.32 -9.09 -9.59
N GLY A 206 31.04 -9.76 -10.71
CA GLY A 206 31.74 -10.98 -11.13
C GLY A 206 31.44 -12.21 -10.26
N ALA A 207 30.25 -12.29 -9.66
CA ALA A 207 29.83 -13.46 -8.88
C ALA A 207 29.34 -14.58 -9.82
N VAL A 208 30.24 -15.52 -10.14
CA VAL A 208 30.01 -16.59 -11.12
C VAL A 208 30.16 -17.97 -10.51
N TYR A 209 29.51 -18.97 -11.11
CA TYR A 209 29.72 -20.39 -10.83
C TYR A 209 30.11 -21.12 -12.12
N THR A 210 30.75 -22.28 -12.00
CA THR A 210 31.05 -23.16 -13.13
C THR A 210 30.06 -24.31 -13.16
N ASP A 211 29.45 -24.56 -14.32
CA ASP A 211 28.52 -25.67 -14.51
C ASP A 211 29.24 -27.00 -14.79
N ASP A 212 28.45 -28.05 -15.05
CA ASP A 212 28.91 -29.40 -15.39
C ASP A 212 29.64 -29.47 -16.75
N GLN A 213 29.39 -28.50 -17.64
CA GLN A 213 30.05 -28.34 -18.94
C GLN A 213 31.32 -27.48 -18.86
N LYS A 214 31.76 -27.10 -17.64
CA LYS A 214 32.90 -26.22 -17.39
C LYS A 214 32.73 -24.80 -17.96
N GLN A 215 31.49 -24.35 -18.11
CA GLN A 215 31.16 -22.99 -18.52
C GLN A 215 30.91 -22.09 -17.30
N SER A 216 31.31 -20.83 -17.40
CA SER A 216 31.14 -19.83 -16.35
C SER A 216 29.83 -19.08 -16.53
N HIS A 217 28.98 -19.07 -15.50
CA HIS A 217 27.68 -18.41 -15.51
C HIS A 217 27.53 -17.45 -14.33
N PRO A 218 26.91 -16.28 -14.51
CA PRO A 218 26.54 -15.41 -13.39
C PRO A 218 25.49 -16.11 -12.51
N MET A 219 25.63 -15.95 -11.19
CA MET A 219 24.65 -16.49 -10.24
C MET A 219 23.29 -15.78 -10.37
N ILE A 220 22.20 -16.54 -10.44
CA ILE A 220 20.83 -15.98 -10.36
C ILE A 220 20.52 -15.67 -8.90
N MET A 221 20.16 -14.42 -8.61
CA MET A 221 19.95 -13.93 -7.25
C MET A 221 18.49 -13.64 -6.93
N GLY A 222 18.11 -13.91 -5.69
CA GLY A 222 16.91 -13.40 -5.04
C GLY A 222 17.27 -12.69 -3.74
N CYS A 223 16.44 -11.76 -3.28
CA CYS A 223 16.56 -11.18 -1.95
C CYS A 223 15.22 -11.12 -1.24
N TYR A 224 15.26 -11.20 0.09
CA TYR A 224 14.10 -11.29 0.96
C TYR A 224 14.35 -10.37 2.15
N GLY A 225 13.46 -9.40 2.37
CA GLY A 225 13.59 -8.44 3.44
C GLY A 225 12.33 -8.40 4.29
N ILE A 226 12.49 -8.38 5.61
CA ILE A 226 11.43 -8.12 6.58
C ILE A 226 11.89 -6.95 7.45
N GLY A 227 11.07 -5.91 7.55
CA GLY A 227 11.36 -4.75 8.38
C GLY A 227 11.02 -5.03 9.84
N ILE A 228 11.91 -5.67 10.61
CA ILE A 228 11.64 -6.13 11.99
C ILE A 228 11.01 -5.03 12.87
N SER A 229 11.61 -3.84 12.92
CA SER A 229 11.09 -2.72 13.71
C SER A 229 9.74 -2.21 13.20
N ARG A 230 9.53 -2.22 11.88
CA ARG A 230 8.25 -1.86 11.25
C ARG A 230 7.18 -2.90 11.50
N THR A 231 7.52 -4.19 11.53
CA THR A 231 6.59 -5.27 11.85
C THR A 231 6.06 -5.10 13.27
N LEU A 232 6.91 -4.75 14.23
CA LEU A 232 6.47 -4.45 15.60
C LEU A 232 5.47 -3.28 15.62
N GLN A 233 5.74 -2.19 14.87
CA GLN A 233 4.80 -1.07 14.75
C GLN A 233 3.48 -1.49 14.08
N ALA A 234 3.54 -2.33 13.04
CA ALA A 234 2.36 -2.84 12.36
C ALA A 234 1.50 -3.75 13.25
N VAL A 235 2.12 -4.55 14.14
CA VAL A 235 1.41 -5.33 15.16
C VAL A 235 0.64 -4.39 16.10
N VAL A 236 1.30 -3.34 16.60
CA VAL A 236 0.66 -2.35 17.48
C VAL A 236 -0.48 -1.64 16.75
N GLU A 237 -0.28 -1.19 15.50
CA GLU A 237 -1.32 -0.53 14.70
C GLU A 237 -2.58 -1.41 14.51
N GLN A 238 -2.41 -2.73 14.38
CA GLN A 238 -3.53 -3.67 14.25
C GLN A 238 -4.11 -4.15 15.59
N SER A 239 -3.36 -4.02 16.68
CA SER A 239 -3.68 -4.63 17.98
C SER A 239 -3.51 -3.61 19.11
N ASN A 240 -4.41 -2.63 19.13
CA ASN A 240 -4.48 -1.59 20.18
C ASN A 240 -5.94 -1.18 20.44
N ASP A 241 -6.14 -0.45 21.53
CA ASP A 241 -7.36 0.30 21.79
C ASP A 241 -7.03 1.68 22.38
N ALA A 242 -8.05 2.40 22.86
CA ALA A 242 -7.89 3.73 23.44
C ALA A 242 -7.02 3.75 24.73
N ASP A 243 -6.83 2.61 25.38
CA ASP A 243 -6.12 2.49 26.65
C ASP A 243 -4.67 1.98 26.47
N GLY A 244 -4.33 1.38 25.32
CA GLY A 244 -2.96 0.95 25.03
C GLY A 244 -2.82 -0.19 24.03
N ILE A 245 -1.68 -0.86 24.10
CA ILE A 245 -1.35 -1.98 23.22
C ILE A 245 -2.16 -3.23 23.63
N ILE A 246 -2.44 -4.11 22.68
CA ILE A 246 -2.99 -5.45 22.92
C ILE A 246 -2.08 -6.43 22.21
N TRP A 247 -1.03 -6.91 22.89
CA TRP A 247 -0.05 -7.78 22.24
C TRP A 247 -0.65 -9.14 21.86
N PRO A 248 -0.38 -9.65 20.64
CA PRO A 248 -0.46 -11.07 20.38
C PRO A 248 0.52 -11.83 21.29
N TRP A 249 0.13 -13.02 21.72
CA TRP A 249 0.85 -13.80 22.72
C TRP A 249 2.34 -14.01 22.40
N ASN A 250 2.66 -14.33 21.14
CA ASN A 250 4.00 -14.69 20.66
C ASN A 250 4.98 -13.51 20.54
N VAL A 251 4.49 -12.27 20.55
CA VAL A 251 5.32 -11.06 20.42
C VAL A 251 5.16 -10.10 21.60
N ALA A 252 4.38 -10.48 22.61
CA ALA A 252 4.31 -9.76 23.87
C ALA A 252 5.68 -9.81 24.58
N PRO A 253 6.17 -8.71 25.18
CA PRO A 253 7.43 -8.72 25.90
C PRO A 253 7.40 -9.61 27.16
N TRP A 254 6.21 -9.76 27.75
CA TRP A 254 5.84 -10.79 28.73
C TRP A 254 4.40 -11.20 28.44
N GLN A 255 4.04 -12.46 28.69
CA GLN A 255 2.67 -12.90 28.44
C GLN A 255 1.75 -12.67 29.64
N VAL A 256 2.30 -12.71 30.86
CA VAL A 256 1.54 -12.57 32.11
C VAL A 256 2.07 -11.40 32.94
N LEU A 257 1.17 -10.54 33.39
CA LEU A 257 1.42 -9.49 34.37
C LEU A 257 0.76 -9.85 35.71
N VAL A 258 1.55 -10.00 36.76
CA VAL A 258 1.04 -10.14 38.13
C VAL A 258 1.10 -8.78 38.83
N VAL A 259 -0.05 -8.22 39.18
CA VAL A 259 -0.14 -6.91 39.85
C VAL A 259 -0.39 -7.12 41.34
N ASN A 260 0.56 -6.69 42.17
CA ASN A 260 0.40 -6.66 43.61
C ASN A 260 -0.15 -5.31 44.08
N LEU A 261 -1.39 -5.27 44.58
CA LEU A 261 -2.01 -4.04 45.09
C LEU A 261 -1.59 -3.69 46.53
N ASP A 262 -0.98 -4.63 47.26
CA ASP A 262 -0.46 -4.40 48.62
C ASP A 262 0.97 -4.94 48.75
N PRO A 263 1.98 -4.20 48.24
CA PRO A 263 3.37 -4.64 48.23
C PRO A 263 4.03 -4.61 49.62
N GLN A 264 3.31 -4.30 50.70
CA GLN A 264 3.82 -4.43 52.06
C GLN A 264 3.29 -5.68 52.76
N ASP A 265 2.19 -6.27 52.26
CA ASP A 265 1.65 -7.52 52.78
C ASP A 265 2.45 -8.73 52.27
N ALA A 266 3.04 -9.48 53.20
CA ALA A 266 3.82 -10.69 52.90
C ALA A 266 2.98 -11.77 52.22
N ALA A 267 1.71 -11.94 52.60
CA ALA A 267 0.85 -12.95 52.02
C ALA A 267 0.46 -12.59 50.58
N ALA A 268 0.34 -11.30 50.27
CA ALA A 268 0.12 -10.83 48.90
C ALA A 268 1.36 -11.09 48.01
N LYS A 269 2.57 -10.86 48.54
CA LYS A 269 3.83 -11.17 47.82
C LYS A 269 3.96 -12.65 47.51
N GLU A 270 3.76 -13.50 48.52
CA GLU A 270 3.86 -14.97 48.36
C GLU A 270 2.87 -15.47 47.30
N LEU A 271 1.63 -14.96 47.30
CA LEU A 271 0.66 -15.34 46.26
C LEU A 271 1.08 -14.84 44.87
N CYS A 272 1.65 -13.64 44.75
CA CYS A 272 2.15 -13.14 43.47
C CYS A 272 3.27 -14.02 42.92
N GLU A 273 4.24 -14.39 43.76
CA GLU A 273 5.34 -15.29 43.41
C GLU A 273 4.82 -16.68 43.01
N LYS A 274 3.83 -17.21 43.74
CA LYS A 274 3.19 -18.48 43.41
C LYS A 274 2.51 -18.43 42.03
N LEU A 275 1.73 -17.37 41.75
CA LEU A 275 1.05 -17.21 40.46
C LEU A 275 2.04 -17.06 39.31
N ALA A 276 3.12 -16.32 39.52
CA ALA A 276 4.21 -16.20 38.56
C ALA A 276 4.85 -17.57 38.29
N GLY A 277 5.24 -18.31 39.32
CA GLY A 277 5.84 -19.64 39.17
C GLY A 277 4.93 -20.65 38.45
N ILE A 278 3.61 -20.59 38.66
CA ILE A 278 2.65 -21.42 37.92
C ILE A 278 2.65 -21.06 36.42
N ALA A 279 2.62 -19.77 36.09
CA ALA A 279 2.62 -19.30 34.71
C ALA A 279 3.94 -19.61 33.99
N GLU A 280 5.08 -19.41 34.66
CA GLU A 280 6.42 -19.75 34.16
C GLU A 280 6.56 -21.26 33.93
N ALA A 281 6.11 -22.09 34.87
CA ALA A 281 6.11 -23.55 34.71
C ALA A 281 5.22 -24.02 33.54
N ALA A 282 4.23 -23.21 33.16
CA ALA A 282 3.38 -23.45 32.00
C ALA A 282 3.96 -22.88 30.68
N GLY A 283 5.08 -22.14 30.73
CA GLY A 283 5.82 -21.65 29.57
C GLY A 283 5.60 -20.18 29.21
N ALA A 284 5.07 -19.35 30.11
CA ALA A 284 4.94 -17.91 29.91
C ALA A 284 6.09 -17.14 30.56
N ASP A 285 6.53 -16.05 29.93
CA ASP A 285 7.34 -15.03 30.58
C ASP A 285 6.43 -14.14 31.44
N VAL A 286 6.83 -13.89 32.69
CA VAL A 286 6.03 -13.16 33.68
C VAL A 286 6.71 -11.85 34.11
N LEU A 287 5.91 -10.79 34.22
CA LEU A 287 6.28 -9.54 34.87
C LEU A 287 5.48 -9.39 36.17
N ILE A 288 6.13 -9.05 37.28
CA ILE A 288 5.46 -8.72 38.54
C ILE A 288 5.55 -7.21 38.76
N ASP A 289 4.41 -6.54 38.93
CA ASP A 289 4.34 -5.13 39.36
C ASP A 289 4.22 -5.07 40.89
N ASP A 290 5.37 -5.05 41.56
CA ASP A 290 5.53 -4.96 43.01
C ASP A 290 5.83 -3.52 43.50
N ARG A 291 5.78 -2.52 42.59
CA ARG A 291 6.07 -1.12 42.91
C ARG A 291 5.18 -0.59 44.04
N ALA A 292 5.69 0.31 44.86
CA ALA A 292 4.92 0.99 45.91
C ALA A 292 4.06 2.13 45.35
N GLU A 293 3.15 1.80 44.41
CA GLU A 293 2.30 2.74 43.68
C GLU A 293 0.81 2.49 43.91
N ARG A 294 0.00 3.54 43.65
CA ARG A 294 -1.45 3.45 43.82
C ARG A 294 -2.07 2.49 42.79
N PRO A 295 -3.11 1.70 43.14
CA PRO A 295 -3.78 0.77 42.22
C PRO A 295 -4.16 1.38 40.86
N GLY A 296 -4.70 2.60 40.87
CA GLY A 296 -5.08 3.28 39.64
C GLY A 296 -3.91 3.60 38.70
N VAL A 297 -2.70 3.81 39.23
CA VAL A 297 -1.48 4.01 38.42
C VAL A 297 -1.06 2.66 37.83
N LYS A 298 -0.99 1.61 38.65
CA LYS A 298 -0.65 0.26 38.19
C LYS A 298 -1.57 -0.25 37.09
N PHE A 299 -2.89 -0.04 37.22
CA PHE A 299 -3.84 -0.48 36.19
C PHE A 299 -3.70 0.31 34.88
N LYS A 300 -3.45 1.63 34.95
CA LYS A 300 -3.18 2.42 33.75
C LYS A 300 -1.89 1.98 33.04
N ASP A 301 -0.82 1.75 33.79
CA ASP A 301 0.43 1.24 33.22
C ASP A 301 0.23 -0.15 32.62
N ALA A 302 -0.50 -1.03 33.29
CA ALA A 302 -0.82 -2.37 32.81
C ALA A 302 -1.62 -2.36 31.50
N ASP A 303 -2.64 -1.50 31.41
CA ASP A 303 -3.46 -1.37 30.20
C ASP A 303 -2.65 -0.72 29.05
N LEU A 304 -1.74 0.21 29.37
CA LEU A 304 -0.84 0.86 28.40
C LEU A 304 0.21 -0.11 27.82
N ILE A 305 0.91 -0.85 28.69
CA ILE A 305 1.94 -1.83 28.31
C ILE A 305 1.30 -3.00 27.53
N GLY A 306 0.08 -3.40 27.91
CA GLY A 306 -0.74 -4.27 27.06
C GLY A 306 -0.47 -5.76 27.15
N LEU A 307 0.09 -6.26 28.26
CA LEU A 307 0.44 -7.68 28.41
C LEU A 307 -0.83 -8.55 28.36
N PRO A 308 -0.83 -9.70 27.63
CA PRO A 308 -2.03 -10.46 27.32
C PRO A 308 -2.89 -10.85 28.53
N LEU A 309 -2.28 -11.37 29.60
CA LEU A 309 -2.97 -11.85 30.78
C LEU A 309 -2.55 -11.07 32.02
N ARG A 310 -3.50 -10.46 32.72
CA ARG A 310 -3.28 -9.80 34.01
C ARG A 310 -3.88 -10.61 35.15
N LEU A 311 -3.05 -10.95 36.12
CA LEU A 311 -3.43 -11.54 37.40
C LEU A 311 -3.29 -10.46 38.47
N THR A 312 -4.32 -10.17 39.25
CA THR A 312 -4.28 -9.10 40.25
C THR A 312 -4.56 -9.65 41.64
N VAL A 313 -3.65 -9.34 42.55
CA VAL A 313 -3.70 -9.74 43.97
C VAL A 313 -3.91 -8.48 44.80
N GLY A 314 -4.95 -8.46 45.61
CA GLY A 314 -5.22 -7.35 46.53
C GLY A 314 -5.77 -7.83 47.86
N GLY A 315 -5.60 -7.03 48.92
CA GLY A 315 -5.91 -7.44 50.29
C GLY A 315 -7.36 -7.89 50.53
N ARG A 316 -8.35 -7.35 49.79
CA ARG A 316 -9.74 -7.84 49.87
C ARG A 316 -9.88 -9.24 49.27
N GLY A 317 -9.34 -9.46 48.08
CA GLY A 317 -9.37 -10.77 47.43
C GLY A 317 -8.63 -11.83 48.24
N LEU A 318 -7.51 -11.46 48.86
CA LEU A 318 -6.75 -12.34 49.74
C LEU A 318 -7.59 -12.88 50.91
N LYS A 319 -8.36 -11.99 51.57
CA LYS A 319 -9.27 -12.37 52.67
C LYS A 319 -10.42 -13.27 52.22
N GLU A 320 -10.85 -13.12 50.97
CA GLU A 320 -11.90 -13.93 50.34
C GLU A 320 -11.34 -15.22 49.69
N GLY A 321 -10.01 -15.42 49.70
CA GLY A 321 -9.36 -16.57 49.08
C GLY A 321 -9.40 -16.56 47.55
N ILE A 322 -9.40 -15.38 46.92
CA ILE A 322 -9.48 -15.19 45.46
C ILE A 322 -8.40 -14.26 44.92
N PHE A 323 -8.13 -14.35 43.62
CA PHE A 323 -7.41 -13.34 42.84
C PHE A 323 -8.21 -12.98 41.57
N GLU A 324 -7.92 -11.83 40.98
CA GLU A 324 -8.57 -11.39 39.75
C GLU A 324 -7.78 -11.84 38.52
N PHE A 325 -8.49 -12.30 37.49
CA PHE A 325 -7.96 -12.84 36.25
C PHE A 325 -8.59 -12.08 35.08
N LYS A 326 -7.79 -11.36 34.29
CA LYS A 326 -8.28 -10.51 33.19
C LYS A 326 -7.40 -10.66 31.94
N TRP A 327 -8.00 -10.97 30.80
CA TRP A 327 -7.33 -10.83 29.50
C TRP A 327 -7.34 -9.37 29.04
N ARG A 328 -6.23 -8.86 28.49
CA ARG A 328 -6.11 -7.45 28.05
C ARG A 328 -7.15 -7.06 27.00
N HIS A 329 -7.51 -7.99 26.11
CA HIS A 329 -8.52 -7.77 25.08
C HIS A 329 -9.97 -7.93 25.59
N ALA A 330 -10.16 -8.40 26.83
CA ALA A 330 -11.48 -8.68 27.41
C ALA A 330 -11.89 -7.60 28.42
N LYS A 331 -13.18 -7.27 28.43
CA LYS A 331 -13.76 -6.36 29.42
C LYS A 331 -14.02 -7.05 30.76
N GLU A 332 -14.24 -8.35 30.74
CA GLU A 332 -14.59 -9.14 31.92
C GLU A 332 -13.37 -9.37 32.83
N VAL A 333 -13.58 -9.20 34.13
CA VAL A 333 -12.64 -9.60 35.18
C VAL A 333 -13.22 -10.80 35.91
N ARG A 334 -12.54 -11.94 35.84
CA ARG A 334 -12.96 -13.16 36.53
C ARG A 334 -12.30 -13.21 37.91
N LYS A 335 -13.06 -13.64 38.92
CA LYS A 335 -12.54 -13.90 40.27
C LYS A 335 -12.29 -15.39 40.40
N ILE A 336 -11.03 -15.79 40.59
CA ILE A 336 -10.61 -17.18 40.63
C ILE A 336 -10.20 -17.53 42.07
N PRO A 337 -10.74 -18.62 42.66
CA PRO A 337 -10.27 -19.13 43.94
C PRO A 337 -8.77 -19.45 43.90
N VAL A 338 -8.04 -19.08 44.96
CA VAL A 338 -6.60 -19.38 45.08
C VAL A 338 -6.33 -20.89 45.03
N ALA A 339 -7.28 -21.71 45.48
CA ALA A 339 -7.22 -23.16 45.38
C ALA A 339 -7.20 -23.68 43.93
N GLU A 340 -7.76 -22.92 42.98
CA GLU A 340 -7.83 -23.28 41.55
C GLU A 340 -6.72 -22.63 40.72
N ALA A 341 -5.81 -21.86 41.35
CA ALA A 341 -4.80 -21.06 40.67
C ALA A 341 -3.94 -21.87 39.70
N GLU A 342 -3.48 -23.05 40.12
CA GLU A 342 -2.61 -23.91 39.31
C GLU A 342 -3.31 -24.34 38.01
N SER A 343 -4.53 -24.88 38.12
CA SER A 343 -5.29 -25.33 36.96
C SER A 343 -5.65 -24.15 36.05
N ALA A 344 -6.19 -23.06 36.62
CA ALA A 344 -6.72 -21.95 35.84
C ALA A 344 -5.63 -21.19 35.07
N VAL A 345 -4.50 -20.89 35.73
CA VAL A 345 -3.39 -20.14 35.12
C VAL A 345 -2.64 -21.01 34.11
N ALA A 346 -2.28 -22.24 34.48
CA ALA A 346 -1.51 -23.11 33.58
C ALA A 346 -2.32 -23.51 32.33
N GLN A 347 -3.63 -23.74 32.46
CA GLN A 347 -4.50 -23.99 31.32
C GLN A 347 -4.56 -22.76 30.39
N ALA A 348 -4.79 -21.58 30.94
CA ALA A 348 -4.86 -20.35 30.15
C ALA A 348 -3.57 -20.07 29.38
N VAL A 349 -2.41 -20.26 30.02
CA VAL A 349 -1.09 -20.12 29.38
C VAL A 349 -0.93 -21.11 28.24
N ARG A 350 -1.21 -22.40 28.47
CA ARG A 350 -1.08 -23.44 27.44
C ARG A 350 -2.03 -23.24 26.27
N GLU A 351 -3.27 -22.84 26.53
CA GLU A 351 -4.26 -22.57 25.48
C GLU A 351 -3.88 -21.35 24.63
N ALA A 352 -3.37 -20.28 25.26
CA ALA A 352 -2.93 -19.10 24.53
C ALA A 352 -1.68 -19.40 23.70
N ALA A 353 -0.72 -20.14 24.26
CA ALA A 353 0.47 -20.58 23.53
C ALA A 353 0.14 -21.53 22.35
N GLY A 354 -0.84 -22.42 22.51
CA GLY A 354 -1.23 -23.36 21.45
C GLY A 354 -2.01 -22.74 20.29
N LYS A 355 -2.56 -21.54 20.47
CA LYS A 355 -3.25 -20.76 19.42
C LYS A 355 -2.35 -19.72 18.74
N ALA A 356 -1.16 -19.49 19.30
CA ALA A 356 -0.26 -18.40 18.95
C ALA A 356 0.62 -18.67 17.71
#